data_AF-A0A3N9VJH8-F1
#
_entry.id   AF-A0A3N9VJH8-F1
#
_cell.length_a   1.000
_cell.length_b   1.000
_cell.length_c   1.000
_cell.angle_alpha   90.00
_cell.angle_beta   90.00
_cell.angle_gamma   90.00
#
_symmetry.space_group_name_H-M   'P 1'
#
loop_
_entity.id
_entity.type
_entity.pdbx_description
1 polymer ?
#
loop_
_entity_poly.entity_id
_entity_poly.type
_entity_poly.pdbx_seq_one_letter_code
_entity_poly.pdbx_strand_id
1 'polypeptide(L)' 'MGAEGKGMRRLTRENCDLLVKIPMAGTVESLNVSVATGVLLFEAVRQRSQSR' A
#
# COMPACT_ATOMS: atom_id res chain seq x y z
N MET A 1 -4.75 -0.80 4.64
CA MET A 1 -4.87 0.53 4.00
C MET A 1 -5.36 1.54 5.02
N GLY A 2 -4.96 2.81 4.90
CA GLY A 2 -5.42 3.89 5.78
C GLY A 2 -6.65 4.61 5.25
N ALA A 3 -7.21 5.51 6.05
CA ALA A 3 -8.24 6.46 5.60
C ALA A 3 -7.61 7.51 4.68
N GLU A 4 -8.40 8.06 3.75
CA GLU A 4 -7.98 9.20 2.94
C GLU A 4 -7.65 10.41 3.85
N GLY A 5 -6.59 11.13 3.51
CA GLY A 5 -6.05 12.24 4.31
C GLY A 5 -5.29 11.78 5.57
N LYS A 6 -6.01 11.32 6.61
CA LYS A 6 -5.40 10.99 7.91
C LYS A 6 -4.52 9.73 7.88
N GLY A 7 -4.60 8.93 6.83
CA GLY A 7 -3.83 7.71 6.68
C GLY A 7 -4.23 6.62 7.68
N MET A 8 -3.28 5.76 8.02
CA MET A 8 -3.51 4.60 8.89
C MET A 8 -3.50 5.02 10.37
N ARG A 9 -4.49 4.56 11.14
CA ARG A 9 -4.55 4.76 12.59
C ARG A 9 -3.34 4.12 13.27
N ARG A 10 -2.86 4.73 14.35
CA ARG A 10 -1.69 4.27 15.11
C ARG A 10 -1.76 2.79 15.52
N LEU A 11 -2.83 2.38 16.22
CA LEU A 11 -2.99 0.99 16.66
C LEU A 11 -3.08 0.00 15.48
N THR A 12 -3.70 0.42 14.37
CA THR A 12 -3.73 -0.40 13.16
C THR A 12 -2.33 -0.61 12.59
N ARG A 13 -1.50 0.44 12.60
CA ARG A 13 -0.10 0.36 12.16
C ARG A 13 0.74 -0.52 13.10
N GLU A 14 0.56 -0.38 14.41
CA GLU A 14 1.29 -1.16 15.42
C GLU A 14 0.95 -2.65 15.37
N ASN A 15 -0.27 -3.00 14.96
CA ASN A 15 -0.70 -4.39 14.79
C ASN A 15 -0.35 -4.99 13.42
N CYS A 16 0.29 -4.24 12.51
CA CYS A 16 0.74 -4.79 11.24
C CYS A 16 2.11 -5.47 11.41
N ASP A 17 2.22 -6.73 10.99
CA ASP A 17 3.50 -7.44 10.96
C ASP A 17 4.51 -6.78 10.00
N LEU A 18 3.99 -6.25 8.90
CA LEU A 18 4.76 -5.59 7.85
C LEU A 18 4.09 -4.30 7.39
N LEU A 19 4.91 -3.31 7.09
CA LEU A 19 4.50 -2.07 6.46
C LEU A 19 5.23 -1.94 5.11
N VAL A 20 4.46 -1.74 4.05
CA VAL A 20 4.97 -1.59 2.69
C VAL A 20 4.65 -0.19 2.16
N LYS A 21 5.50 0.31 1.27
CA LYS A 21 5.30 1.60 0.58
C LYS A 21 5.42 1.41 -0.92
N ILE A 22 4.58 2.12 -1.68
CA ILE A 22 4.77 2.28 -3.12
C ILE A 22 5.76 3.44 -3.29
N PRO A 23 6.93 3.22 -3.94
CA PRO A 23 7.84 4.32 -4.25
C PRO A 23 7.15 5.33 -5.18
N MET A 24 7.09 6.59 -4.77
CA MET A 24 6.49 7.68 -5.54
C MET A 24 7.58 8.67 -5.95
N ALA A 25 7.51 9.16 -7.18
CA ALA A 25 8.39 10.22 -7.66
C ALA A 25 7.89 11.59 -7.20
N GLY A 26 8.80 12.46 -6.74
CA GLY A 26 8.50 13.81 -6.30
C GLY A 26 7.79 13.89 -4.93
N THR A 27 7.13 15.01 -4.68
CA THR A 27 6.53 15.38 -3.38
C THR A 27 5.01 15.25 -3.32
N VAL A 28 4.43 14.30 -4.08
CA VAL A 28 2.99 14.02 -3.95
C VAL A 28 2.68 13.42 -2.57
N GLU A 29 1.64 13.93 -1.91
CA GLU A 29 1.31 13.52 -0.52
C GLU A 29 0.97 12.04 -0.41
N SER A 30 0.10 11.54 -1.28
CA SER A 30 -0.33 10.14 -1.30
C SER A 30 -1.04 9.78 -2.59
N LEU A 31 -1.12 8.47 -2.86
CA LEU A 31 -2.04 7.95 -3.86
C LEU A 31 -3.45 7.82 -3.25
N ASN A 32 -4.47 7.92 -4.11
CA ASN A 32 -5.81 7.48 -3.76
C ASN A 32 -5.79 6.03 -3.24
N VAL A 33 -6.61 5.74 -2.21
CA VAL A 33 -6.61 4.44 -1.54
C VAL A 33 -6.95 3.29 -2.49
N SER A 34 -7.88 3.50 -3.43
CA SER A 34 -8.25 2.47 -4.42
C SER A 34 -7.10 2.20 -5.40
N VAL A 35 -6.42 3.25 -5.86
CA VAL A 35 -5.27 3.14 -6.78
C VAL A 35 -4.12 2.42 -6.10
N ALA A 36 -3.75 2.80 -4.87
CA ALA A 36 -2.71 2.14 -4.11
C ALA A 36 -3.03 0.65 -3.85
N THR A 37 -4.31 0.34 -3.57
CA THR A 37 -4.77 -1.05 -3.40
C THR A 37 -4.61 -1.84 -4.70
N GLY A 38 -5.04 -1.27 -5.84
CA GLY A 38 -4.91 -1.90 -7.15
C GLY A 38 -3.47 -2.23 -7.50
N VAL A 39 -2.53 -1.30 -7.28
CA VAL A 39 -1.09 -1.52 -7.52
C VAL A 39 -0.55 -2.66 -6.64
N LEU A 40 -0.90 -2.69 -5.36
CA LEU A 40 -0.44 -3.75 -4.45
C LEU A 40 -1.00 -5.13 -4.82
N LEU A 41 -2.28 -5.20 -5.19
CA LEU A 41 -2.90 -6.46 -5.62
C LEU A 41 -2.30 -6.97 -6.93
N PHE A 42 -2.06 -6.07 -7.90
CA PHE A 42 -1.37 -6.40 -9.13
C PHE A 42 0.02 -7.00 -8.85
N GLU A 43 0.82 -6.36 -8.01
CA GLU A 43 2.17 -6.84 -7.68
C GLU A 43 2.15 -8.19 -6.95
N ALA A 44 1.21 -8.38 -6.03
CA ALA A 44 1.03 -9.66 -5.34
C ALA A 44 0.69 -10.80 -6.32
N VAL A 45 -0.19 -10.54 -7.29
CA VAL A 45 -0.49 -11.53 -8.35
C VAL A 45 0.73 -11.77 -9.23
N ARG A 46 1.44 -10.71 -9.67
CA ARG A 46 2.64 -10.82 -10.50
C ARG A 46 3.70 -11.71 -9.85
N GLN A 47 3.99 -11.51 -8.56
CA GLN A 47 4.97 -12.31 -7.83
C GLN A 47 4.52 -13.76 -7.66
N ARG A 48 3.24 -13.99 -7.31
CA ARG A 48 2.70 -15.36 -7.15
C ARG A 48 2.68 -16.13 -8.47
N SER A 49 2.39 -15.47 -9.58
CA SER A 49 2.38 -16.07 -10.92
C SER A 49 3.78 -16.36 -11.48
N GLN A 50 4.81 -15.65 -11.03
CA GLN A 50 6.21 -15.92 -11.38
C GLN A 50 6.87 -16.98 -10.48
N SER A 51 6.25 -17.31 -9.34
CA SER A 51 6.74 -18.32 -8.38
C SER A 51 6.22 -19.73 -8.72
N ARG A 52 5.74 -19.94 -9.94
CA ARG A 52 5.28 -21.22 -10.50
C ARG A 52 6.12 -21.52 -11.73
#